data_AF-A0A6N8EG25-F1
#
_entry.id   AF-A0A6N8EG25-F1
#
_cell.length_a   1.000
_cell.length_b   1.000
_cell.length_c   1.000
_cell.angle_alpha   90.00
_cell.angle_beta   90.00
_cell.angle_gamma   90.00
#
_symmetry.space_group_name_H-M   'P 1'
#
loop_
_entity.id
_entity.type
_entity.pdbx_description
1 polymer ?
#
loop_
_entity_poly.entity_id
_entity_poly.type
_entity_poly.pdbx_seq_one_letter_code
_entity_poly.pdbx_strand_id
1 'polypeptide(L)'
;MSHTPTYSEQAGRYASASLSGDQLSRDLVLRLISSIGPVQNVLDVGCGAGTLLKRLSESNPEAVLAGVDICDEFLQMAREAVPRGVFRNAKASTIPFPDGTFDLVVSTWALQHCAQVEQAMQEIARTTRPGGHVVLCLFHPIQSLMHLHEEVVSGTREFTDYWGHDTFINRLSYGVDVEEMHHSMDAYIGEGFLRHFDLLHFSEAKQLTSPNVANVNHPSFFLVKARRRSKPNADAALQLRDGETMRGAPPGALSPSAPRNPNPLPAIADSVTQLIGNTPLVRADLGLPCETLLKLEYLNPMGSIKDRLIRAIDAAMVEGVLKPGDTVVEATAGNTGIAFMAALASRGLKGKILLMEKFSELKANTMRLLGAEVIRVPDDQNDQLAAKRLAKEEGAFHFGQFYNPLNPEIHRRGTAEEIWRQCGGRVDAVVAGCGTGGTLMGLCRGLRERNPALKIIGVSPEGARLVADEPVGCWGIEGIGTPYAPPLCEVERVDEWIRVSDAAAFTTAHGLMCGHGMFCGSSSGAIVAGALQSRILQSLTLQQRCVVILPDSAKNYPDTLMNYDWMRQHGFLSR
;
A
#
# COMPACT_ATOMS: atom_id res chain seq x y z
N MET A 1 49.32 4.09 -0.61
CA MET A 1 48.02 3.48 -0.95
C MET A 1 47.76 2.42 0.09
N SER A 2 46.78 2.63 0.97
CA SER A 2 46.41 1.65 2.00
C SER A 2 45.75 0.45 1.33
N HIS A 3 46.31 -0.74 1.52
CA HIS A 3 45.72 -1.99 1.06
C HIS A 3 44.46 -2.27 1.89
N THR A 4 43.28 -2.21 1.25
CA THR A 4 42.04 -2.70 1.85
C THR A 4 42.11 -4.24 1.84
N PRO A 5 42.07 -4.91 3.00
CA PRO A 5 42.19 -6.36 3.05
C PRO A 5 40.97 -7.01 2.40
N THR A 6 41.19 -8.05 1.62
CA THR A 6 40.16 -8.85 0.95
C THR A 6 39.28 -9.60 1.97
N TYR A 7 38.07 -9.99 1.56
CA TYR A 7 37.13 -10.76 2.38
C TYR A 7 37.77 -12.06 2.95
N SER A 8 38.59 -12.75 2.14
CA SER A 8 39.37 -13.93 2.55
C SER A 8 40.41 -13.64 3.64
N GLU A 9 41.10 -12.49 3.57
CA GLU A 9 42.09 -12.08 4.59
C GLU A 9 41.45 -11.74 5.94
N GLN A 10 40.14 -11.46 5.96
CA GLN A 10 39.39 -11.10 7.15
C GLN A 10 38.51 -12.25 7.68
N ALA A 11 38.44 -13.40 6.99
CA ALA A 11 37.52 -14.50 7.28
C ALA A 11 37.60 -15.00 8.73
N GLY A 12 38.81 -15.20 9.27
CA GLY A 12 39.00 -15.63 10.66
C GLY A 12 38.46 -14.64 11.70
N ARG A 13 38.66 -13.33 11.47
CA ARG A 13 38.11 -12.27 12.34
C ARG A 13 36.60 -12.18 12.22
N TYR A 14 36.07 -12.26 10.99
CA TYR A 14 34.63 -12.27 10.74
C TYR A 14 33.94 -13.47 11.41
N ALA A 15 34.49 -14.68 11.27
CA ALA A 15 33.97 -15.88 11.95
C ALA A 15 33.91 -15.68 13.47
N SER A 16 34.99 -15.20 14.07
CA SER A 16 35.07 -14.97 15.52
C SER A 16 34.06 -13.93 16.02
N ALA A 17 33.84 -12.87 15.25
CA ALA A 17 32.95 -11.78 15.62
C ALA A 17 31.47 -12.11 15.36
N SER A 18 31.17 -12.75 14.23
CA SER A 18 29.85 -13.28 13.91
C SER A 18 29.35 -14.16 15.06
N LEU A 19 30.18 -15.07 15.58
CA LEU A 19 29.84 -15.94 16.72
C LEU A 19 29.32 -15.16 17.95
N SER A 20 29.86 -13.97 18.23
CA SER A 20 29.49 -13.15 19.40
C SER A 20 28.33 -12.17 19.21
N GLY A 21 28.08 -11.67 17.99
CA GLY A 21 27.17 -10.53 17.76
C GLY A 21 25.72 -10.87 17.42
N ASP A 22 25.45 -12.11 16.99
CA ASP A 22 24.22 -12.45 16.25
C ASP A 22 23.40 -13.59 16.92
N GLN A 23 23.29 -13.58 18.24
CA GLN A 23 22.52 -14.60 18.98
C GLN A 23 21.02 -14.57 18.65
N LEU A 24 20.42 -13.37 18.55
CA LEU A 24 18.97 -13.24 18.36
C LEU A 24 18.50 -13.85 17.03
N SER A 25 19.13 -13.51 15.91
CA SER A 25 18.68 -13.99 14.60
C SER A 25 18.86 -15.51 14.50
N ARG A 26 19.96 -16.06 15.01
CA ARG A 26 20.21 -17.50 15.07
C ARG A 26 19.17 -18.25 15.88
N ASP A 27 18.81 -17.73 17.05
CA ASP A 27 17.80 -18.37 17.89
C ASP A 27 16.43 -18.35 17.20
N LEU A 28 16.10 -17.28 16.48
CA LEU A 28 14.88 -17.20 15.68
C LEU A 28 14.89 -18.16 14.48
N VAL A 29 16.01 -18.26 13.76
CA VAL A 29 16.20 -19.23 12.65
C VAL A 29 16.06 -20.66 13.17
N LEU A 30 16.72 -21.01 14.27
CA LEU A 30 16.62 -22.35 14.87
C LEU A 30 15.20 -22.67 15.35
N ARG A 31 14.45 -21.69 15.87
CA ARG A 31 13.03 -21.86 16.20
C ARG A 31 12.18 -22.13 14.95
N LEU A 32 12.42 -21.40 13.86
CA LEU A 32 11.73 -21.66 12.59
C LEU A 32 12.06 -23.05 12.04
N ILE A 33 13.32 -23.47 12.08
CA ILE A 33 13.73 -24.82 11.68
C ILE A 33 13.05 -25.88 12.55
N SER A 34 13.06 -25.71 13.87
CA SER A 34 12.42 -26.64 14.81
C SER A 34 10.92 -26.80 14.54
N SER A 35 10.25 -25.74 14.08
CA SER A 35 8.82 -25.77 13.71
C SER A 35 8.49 -26.53 12.42
N ILE A 36 9.49 -27.00 11.66
CA ILE A 36 9.29 -27.81 10.44
C ILE A 36 9.08 -29.28 10.80
N GLY A 37 9.65 -29.73 11.92
CA GLY A 37 9.77 -31.15 12.26
C GLY A 37 11.10 -31.74 11.77
N PRO A 38 11.25 -33.08 11.79
CA PRO A 38 12.51 -33.74 11.46
C PRO A 38 12.88 -33.53 9.98
N VAL A 39 14.12 -33.10 9.75
CA VAL A 39 14.71 -32.91 8.42
C VAL A 39 15.91 -33.83 8.26
N GLN A 40 16.10 -34.44 7.08
CA GLN A 40 17.19 -35.41 6.87
C GLN A 40 18.33 -34.80 6.05
N ASN A 41 18.04 -34.02 5.02
CA ASN A 41 19.04 -33.43 4.14
C ASN A 41 18.94 -31.91 4.21
N VAL A 42 19.97 -31.27 4.74
CA VAL A 42 20.01 -29.81 4.94
C VAL A 42 21.14 -29.20 4.12
N LEU A 43 20.84 -28.13 3.39
CA LEU A 43 21.84 -27.29 2.72
C LEU A 43 21.87 -25.90 3.37
N ASP A 44 23.06 -25.41 3.70
CA ASP A 44 23.30 -24.02 4.08
C ASP A 44 24.00 -23.26 2.95
N VAL A 45 23.33 -22.24 2.41
CA VAL A 45 23.80 -21.42 1.28
C VAL A 45 24.47 -20.16 1.81
N GLY A 46 25.78 -20.07 1.60
CA GLY A 46 26.65 -19.10 2.27
C GLY A 46 26.91 -19.52 3.72
N CYS A 47 27.36 -20.76 3.90
CA CYS A 47 27.45 -21.40 5.21
C CYS A 47 28.51 -20.80 6.15
N GLY A 48 29.41 -19.95 5.64
CA GLY A 48 30.52 -19.38 6.38
C GLY A 48 31.32 -20.47 7.11
N ALA A 49 31.67 -20.22 8.36
CA ALA A 49 32.37 -21.20 9.20
C ALA A 49 31.51 -22.39 9.69
N GLY A 50 30.32 -22.61 9.14
CA GLY A 50 29.46 -23.76 9.46
C GLY A 50 28.79 -23.71 10.85
N THR A 51 28.64 -22.52 11.44
CA THR A 51 28.14 -22.37 12.82
C THR A 51 26.70 -22.87 12.99
N LEU A 52 25.81 -22.57 12.04
CA LEU A 52 24.43 -23.03 12.06
C LEU A 52 24.35 -24.55 11.89
N LEU A 53 25.08 -25.09 10.91
CA LEU A 53 25.18 -26.52 10.66
C LEU A 53 25.74 -27.29 11.86
N LYS A 54 26.71 -26.74 12.59
CA LYS A 54 27.21 -27.35 13.82
C LYS A 54 26.10 -27.55 14.85
N ARG A 55 25.31 -26.51 15.14
CA ARG A 55 24.16 -26.60 16.07
C ARG A 55 23.08 -27.56 15.58
N LEU A 56 22.84 -27.61 14.27
CA LEU A 56 21.94 -28.59 13.67
C LEU A 56 22.48 -30.02 13.79
N SER A 57 23.80 -30.22 13.67
CA SER A 57 24.42 -31.54 13.85
C SER A 57 24.28 -32.08 15.28
N GLU A 58 24.31 -31.18 16.27
CA GLU A 58 24.17 -31.52 17.70
C GLU A 58 22.72 -31.89 18.06
N SER A 59 21.74 -31.19 17.46
CA SER A 59 20.31 -31.40 17.69
C SER A 59 19.67 -32.46 16.78
N ASN A 60 20.30 -32.76 15.64
CA ASN A 60 19.84 -33.77 14.68
C ASN A 60 21.04 -34.58 14.13
N PRO A 61 21.55 -35.55 14.92
CA PRO A 61 22.73 -36.33 14.56
C PRO A 61 22.53 -37.29 13.38
N GLU A 62 21.34 -37.43 12.82
CA GLU A 62 21.13 -38.29 11.64
C GLU A 62 21.02 -37.48 10.34
N ALA A 63 20.98 -36.14 10.44
CA ALA A 63 20.92 -35.30 9.26
C ALA A 63 22.23 -35.33 8.44
N VAL A 64 22.07 -35.42 7.12
CA VAL A 64 23.09 -35.11 6.13
C VAL A 64 23.14 -33.59 5.99
N LEU A 65 24.29 -33.02 6.32
CA LEU A 65 24.51 -31.57 6.33
C LEU A 65 25.44 -31.20 5.18
N ALA A 66 25.01 -30.27 4.34
CA ALA A 66 25.80 -29.72 3.26
C ALA A 66 25.90 -28.20 3.38
N GLY A 67 27.02 -27.65 2.91
CA GLY A 67 27.24 -26.20 2.88
C GLY A 67 27.92 -25.77 1.58
N VAL A 68 27.55 -24.59 1.09
CA VAL A 68 28.27 -23.89 0.01
C VAL A 68 28.72 -22.51 0.48
N ASP A 69 29.91 -22.13 0.09
CA ASP A 69 30.46 -20.79 0.30
C ASP A 69 31.48 -20.48 -0.80
N ILE A 70 31.78 -19.21 -1.05
CA ILE A 70 32.78 -18.79 -2.04
C ILE A 70 34.20 -18.74 -1.45
N CYS A 71 34.32 -18.69 -0.11
CA CYS A 71 35.58 -18.56 0.61
C CYS A 71 36.08 -19.93 1.10
N ASP A 72 37.23 -20.36 0.61
CA ASP A 72 37.82 -21.65 0.96
C ASP A 72 38.23 -21.74 2.43
N GLU A 73 38.64 -20.62 3.04
CA GLU A 73 38.98 -20.55 4.46
C GLU A 73 37.75 -20.85 5.33
N PHE A 74 36.59 -20.28 5.00
CA PHE A 74 35.34 -20.59 5.70
C PHE A 74 34.94 -22.05 5.54
N LEU A 75 35.11 -22.63 4.34
CA LEU A 75 34.82 -24.04 4.11
C LEU A 75 35.77 -24.96 4.87
N GLN A 76 37.04 -24.57 5.05
CA GLN A 76 37.96 -25.30 5.92
C GLN A 76 37.47 -25.29 7.37
N MET A 77 37.11 -24.11 7.91
CA MET A 77 36.56 -24.00 9.26
C MET A 77 35.25 -24.79 9.42
N ALA A 78 34.39 -24.79 8.41
CA ALA A 78 33.13 -25.53 8.42
C ALA A 78 33.36 -27.06 8.42
N ARG A 79 34.35 -27.55 7.67
CA ARG A 79 34.78 -28.97 7.69
C ARG A 79 35.31 -29.38 9.07
N GLU A 80 36.05 -28.51 9.73
CA GLU A 80 36.54 -28.76 11.09
C GLU A 80 35.38 -28.76 12.11
N ALA A 81 34.44 -27.83 11.97
CA ALA A 81 33.27 -27.70 12.85
C ALA A 81 32.26 -28.84 12.68
N VAL A 82 32.09 -29.35 11.46
CA VAL A 82 31.15 -30.42 11.11
C VAL A 82 31.87 -31.46 10.23
N PRO A 83 32.72 -32.35 10.79
CA PRO A 83 33.56 -33.28 10.01
C PRO A 83 32.78 -34.23 9.09
N ARG A 84 31.51 -34.49 9.42
CA ARG A 84 30.57 -35.31 8.64
C ARG A 84 29.88 -34.56 7.50
N GLY A 85 30.04 -33.24 7.42
CA GLY A 85 29.35 -32.38 6.47
C GLY A 85 29.99 -32.38 5.09
N VAL A 86 29.19 -32.09 4.07
CA VAL A 86 29.65 -32.00 2.67
C VAL A 86 29.75 -30.53 2.26
N PHE A 87 30.97 -30.03 2.11
CA PHE A 87 31.24 -28.61 1.87
C PHE A 87 31.87 -28.37 0.49
N ARG A 88 31.25 -27.51 -0.33
CA ARG A 88 31.68 -27.21 -1.70
C ARG A 88 31.91 -25.71 -1.90
N ASN A 89 33.01 -25.37 -2.58
CA ASN A 89 33.24 -24.00 -3.04
C ASN A 89 32.28 -23.70 -4.19
N ALA A 90 31.37 -22.75 -3.98
CA ALA A 90 30.37 -22.38 -4.95
C ALA A 90 29.69 -21.05 -4.63
N LYS A 91 29.23 -20.37 -5.69
CA LYS A 91 28.35 -19.20 -5.58
C LYS A 91 26.92 -19.63 -5.28
N ALA A 92 26.18 -18.80 -4.56
CA ALA A 92 24.75 -19.03 -4.32
C ALA A 92 23.93 -19.09 -5.63
N SER A 93 24.36 -18.39 -6.69
CA SER A 93 23.74 -18.42 -8.02
C SER A 93 24.13 -19.64 -8.87
N THR A 94 24.95 -20.56 -8.36
CA THR A 94 25.30 -21.82 -9.03
C THR A 94 25.67 -22.88 -7.99
N ILE A 95 24.68 -23.60 -7.48
CA ILE A 95 24.81 -24.56 -6.40
C ILE A 95 25.13 -25.95 -6.98
N PRO A 96 26.30 -26.54 -6.70
CA PRO A 96 26.75 -27.78 -7.32
C PRO A 96 26.12 -29.01 -6.66
N PHE A 97 24.80 -29.04 -6.47
CA PHE A 97 24.06 -30.21 -5.98
C PHE A 97 22.91 -30.54 -6.95
N PRO A 98 22.54 -31.83 -7.07
CA PRO A 98 21.42 -32.23 -7.92
C PRO A 98 20.08 -31.58 -7.50
N ASP A 99 19.15 -31.53 -8.44
CA ASP A 99 17.80 -31.03 -8.21
C ASP A 99 17.08 -31.82 -7.12
N GLY A 100 16.37 -31.13 -6.25
CA GLY A 100 15.55 -31.74 -5.21
C GLY A 100 16.31 -32.61 -4.20
N THR A 101 17.58 -32.31 -3.96
CA THR A 101 18.42 -33.06 -3.01
C THR A 101 18.02 -32.81 -1.56
N PHE A 102 17.58 -31.60 -1.21
CA PHE A 102 17.46 -31.18 0.19
C PHE A 102 16.01 -31.07 0.68
N ASP A 103 15.77 -31.57 1.90
CA ASP A 103 14.53 -31.40 2.66
C ASP A 103 14.39 -29.96 3.19
N LEU A 104 15.52 -29.33 3.50
CA LEU A 104 15.62 -27.98 4.04
C LEU A 104 16.81 -27.26 3.39
N VAL A 105 16.56 -26.08 2.83
CA VAL A 105 17.63 -25.16 2.44
C VAL A 105 17.56 -23.93 3.34
N VAL A 106 18.69 -23.54 3.93
CA VAL A 106 18.80 -22.36 4.78
C VAL A 106 19.81 -21.37 4.19
N SER A 107 19.58 -20.09 4.44
CA SER A 107 20.60 -19.07 4.18
C SER A 107 20.46 -17.96 5.21
N THR A 108 21.54 -17.65 5.92
CA THR A 108 21.55 -16.63 6.97
C THR A 108 22.66 -15.64 6.70
N TRP A 109 22.29 -14.38 6.50
CA TRP A 109 23.24 -13.28 6.27
C TRP A 109 24.23 -13.53 5.13
N ALA A 110 23.83 -14.24 4.08
CA ALA A 110 24.70 -14.49 2.93
C ALA A 110 24.20 -13.81 1.65
N LEU A 111 22.89 -13.85 1.39
CA LEU A 111 22.35 -13.43 0.11
C LEU A 111 22.47 -11.93 -0.16
N GLN A 112 22.65 -11.10 0.87
CA GLN A 112 22.94 -9.67 0.70
C GLN A 112 24.35 -9.38 0.17
N HIS A 113 25.18 -10.41 -0.01
CA HIS A 113 26.48 -10.31 -0.69
C HIS A 113 26.41 -10.86 -2.14
N CYS A 114 25.22 -11.22 -2.62
CA CYS A 114 25.04 -11.91 -3.89
C CYS A 114 24.47 -11.00 -4.98
N ALA A 115 25.33 -10.56 -5.91
CA ALA A 115 24.91 -9.70 -7.03
C ALA A 115 23.75 -10.29 -7.86
N GLN A 116 23.70 -11.62 -7.98
CA GLN A 116 22.69 -12.36 -8.74
C GLN A 116 21.70 -13.06 -7.79
N VAL A 117 21.14 -12.31 -6.84
CA VAL A 117 20.26 -12.87 -5.79
C VAL A 117 19.03 -13.60 -6.35
N GLU A 118 18.45 -13.12 -7.46
CA GLU A 118 17.32 -13.80 -8.10
C GLU A 118 17.70 -15.18 -8.63
N GLN A 119 18.88 -15.30 -9.25
CA GLN A 119 19.42 -16.58 -9.70
C GLN A 119 19.76 -17.48 -8.49
N ALA A 120 20.24 -16.90 -7.38
CA ALA A 120 20.43 -17.65 -6.15
C ALA A 120 19.11 -18.21 -5.60
N MET A 121 18.01 -17.45 -5.65
CA MET A 121 16.68 -17.94 -5.26
C MET A 121 16.19 -19.07 -6.18
N GLN A 122 16.51 -19.02 -7.48
CA GLN A 122 16.21 -20.11 -8.40
C GLN A 122 17.01 -21.38 -8.07
N GLU A 123 18.28 -21.25 -7.72
CA GLU A 123 19.11 -22.39 -7.31
C GLU A 123 18.68 -22.99 -5.96
N ILE A 124 18.29 -22.14 -5.01
CA ILE A 124 17.66 -22.58 -3.75
C ILE A 124 16.38 -23.37 -4.06
N ALA A 125 15.53 -22.86 -4.97
CA ALA A 125 14.33 -23.57 -5.41
C ALA A 125 14.63 -24.89 -6.14
N ARG A 126 15.68 -24.94 -6.96
CA ARG A 126 16.08 -26.13 -7.71
C ARG A 126 16.57 -27.24 -6.79
N THR A 127 17.39 -26.88 -5.81
CA THR A 127 18.01 -27.85 -4.89
C THR A 127 17.09 -28.28 -3.74
N THR A 128 16.07 -27.48 -3.40
CA THR A 128 15.02 -27.89 -2.46
C THR A 128 14.06 -28.87 -3.12
N ARG A 129 13.81 -30.02 -2.49
CA ARG A 129 12.85 -30.99 -3.01
C ARG A 129 11.41 -30.46 -2.97
N PRO A 130 10.52 -30.92 -3.85
CA PRO A 130 9.08 -30.79 -3.68
C PRO A 130 8.60 -31.07 -2.24
N GLY A 131 7.90 -30.12 -1.63
CA GLY A 131 7.43 -30.19 -0.25
C GLY A 131 8.50 -29.96 0.82
N GLY A 132 9.77 -29.78 0.43
CA GLY A 132 10.85 -29.33 1.29
C GLY A 132 10.67 -27.88 1.73
N HIS A 133 11.51 -27.40 2.64
CA HIS A 133 11.37 -26.08 3.25
C HIS A 133 12.58 -25.19 2.96
N VAL A 134 12.34 -23.89 3.01
CA VAL A 134 13.38 -22.87 2.97
C VAL A 134 13.24 -21.97 4.18
N VAL A 135 14.36 -21.67 4.84
CA VAL A 135 14.44 -20.67 5.91
C VAL A 135 15.50 -19.63 5.56
N LEU A 136 15.10 -18.38 5.44
CA LEU A 136 16.00 -17.26 5.11
C LEU A 136 16.05 -16.28 6.27
N CYS A 137 17.24 -15.79 6.58
CA CYS A 137 17.47 -14.65 7.46
C CYS A 137 18.30 -13.61 6.70
N LEU A 138 17.68 -12.47 6.41
CA LEU A 138 18.18 -11.52 5.42
C LEU A 138 18.21 -10.11 5.96
N PHE A 139 19.21 -9.35 5.52
CA PHE A 139 19.34 -7.93 5.84
C PHE A 139 18.12 -7.17 5.34
N HIS A 140 17.51 -6.35 6.18
CA HIS A 140 16.35 -5.58 5.76
C HIS A 140 16.78 -4.49 4.77
N PRO A 141 16.14 -4.33 3.60
CA PRO A 141 16.54 -3.34 2.59
C PRO A 141 16.63 -1.92 3.15
N ILE A 142 15.76 -1.57 4.11
CA ILE A 142 15.81 -0.29 4.84
C ILE A 142 17.13 -0.04 5.56
N GLN A 143 17.79 -1.09 6.06
CA GLN A 143 19.06 -0.93 6.76
C GLN A 143 20.18 -0.66 5.75
N SER A 144 20.18 -1.32 4.59
CA SER A 144 21.20 -1.08 3.55
C SER A 144 21.09 0.32 2.94
N LEU A 145 19.86 0.82 2.75
CA LEU A 145 19.63 2.20 2.30
C LEU A 145 20.23 3.24 3.24
N MET A 146 20.20 2.98 4.55
CA MET A 146 20.76 3.88 5.55
C MET A 146 22.29 3.95 5.51
N HIS A 147 22.96 2.93 4.97
CA HIS A 147 24.41 2.88 4.79
C HIS A 147 24.84 3.57 3.47
N LEU A 148 23.97 3.61 2.46
CA LEU A 148 24.23 4.27 1.18
C LEU A 148 24.15 5.80 1.25
N HIS A 149 23.47 6.35 2.26
CA HIS A 149 23.30 7.80 2.43
C HIS A 149 23.75 8.25 3.83
N GLU A 150 25.04 8.58 3.97
CA GLU A 150 25.62 9.21 5.15
C GLU A 150 25.83 10.73 5.02
N GLU A 151 25.24 11.41 4.02
CA GLU A 151 25.11 12.87 4.09
C GLU A 151 23.88 13.27 4.89
N VAL A 152 24.09 13.47 6.20
CA VAL A 152 23.11 14.11 7.07
C VAL A 152 23.12 15.61 6.79
N VAL A 153 22.21 16.07 5.94
CA VAL A 153 21.81 17.48 5.91
C VAL A 153 20.50 17.60 6.70
N SER A 154 20.50 18.45 7.73
CA SER A 154 19.33 18.94 8.48
C SER A 154 18.37 17.93 9.13
N GLY A 155 18.77 16.68 9.38
CA GLY A 155 17.99 15.74 10.21
C GLY A 155 16.82 15.06 9.50
N THR A 156 16.70 15.21 8.18
CA THR A 156 15.76 14.45 7.34
C THR A 156 16.58 13.63 6.35
N ARG A 157 16.51 12.29 6.42
CA ARG A 157 17.13 11.41 5.41
C ARG A 157 16.14 11.24 4.26
N GLU A 158 16.38 11.89 3.14
CA GLU A 158 15.67 11.63 1.88
C GLU A 158 16.37 10.49 1.14
N PHE A 159 15.64 9.41 0.84
CA PHE A 159 16.13 8.31 0.01
C PHE A 159 15.60 8.53 -1.40
N THR A 160 16.48 8.92 -2.32
CA THR A 160 16.18 9.01 -3.75
C THR A 160 16.70 7.75 -4.44
N ASP A 161 15.84 7.14 -5.26
CA ASP A 161 16.12 5.98 -6.12
C ASP A 161 16.38 4.61 -5.44
N TYR A 162 15.28 3.92 -5.09
CA TYR A 162 15.24 2.54 -4.55
C TYR A 162 15.53 1.43 -5.59
N TRP A 163 15.86 1.79 -6.84
CA TRP A 163 15.88 0.85 -7.97
C TRP A 163 17.29 0.61 -8.56
N GLY A 164 18.35 0.83 -7.77
CA GLY A 164 19.74 0.60 -8.16
C GLY A 164 20.36 -0.68 -7.58
N HIS A 165 21.35 -1.23 -8.29
CA HIS A 165 22.30 -2.21 -7.76
C HIS A 165 23.46 -1.46 -7.08
N ASP A 166 23.22 -0.91 -5.90
CA ASP A 166 24.26 -0.20 -5.17
C ASP A 166 25.02 -1.14 -4.23
N THR A 167 26.34 -1.16 -4.39
CA THR A 167 27.29 -1.83 -3.49
C THR A 167 27.77 -0.82 -2.46
N PHE A 168 27.83 -1.23 -1.20
CA PHE A 168 28.42 -0.43 -0.12
C PHE A 168 29.33 -1.26 0.76
N ILE A 169 30.31 -0.61 1.38
CA ILE A 169 31.20 -1.28 2.33
C ILE A 169 30.61 -1.08 3.73
N ASN A 170 30.12 -2.16 4.32
CA ASN A 170 29.70 -2.17 5.71
C ASN A 170 30.91 -2.47 6.61
N ARG A 171 31.31 -1.47 7.40
CA ARG A 171 32.33 -1.64 8.44
C ARG A 171 31.67 -2.14 9.71
N LEU A 172 31.88 -3.42 9.99
CA LEU A 172 31.32 -4.06 11.16
C LEU A 172 32.02 -3.55 12.43
N SER A 173 31.31 -3.56 13.56
CA SER A 173 31.78 -2.99 14.84
C SER A 173 33.10 -3.57 15.37
N TYR A 174 33.57 -4.66 14.77
CA TYR A 174 34.78 -5.40 15.08
C TYR A 174 35.90 -5.19 14.03
N GLY A 175 35.80 -4.14 13.22
CA GLY A 175 36.86 -3.71 12.31
C GLY A 175 37.05 -4.61 11.09
N VAL A 176 35.95 -5.23 10.64
CA VAL A 176 35.90 -6.03 9.41
C VAL A 176 35.06 -5.28 8.39
N ASP A 177 35.63 -5.04 7.21
CA ASP A 177 34.96 -4.39 6.09
C ASP A 177 34.36 -5.46 5.18
N VAL A 178 33.04 -5.42 4.98
CA VAL A 178 32.33 -6.37 4.11
C VAL A 178 31.58 -5.61 3.03
N GLU A 179 31.75 -6.06 1.80
CA GLU A 179 30.97 -5.54 0.68
C GLU A 179 29.55 -6.13 0.75
N GLU A 180 28.57 -5.25 0.93
CA GLU A 180 27.15 -5.55 0.94
C GLU A 180 26.50 -4.94 -0.29
N MET A 181 25.46 -5.61 -0.78
CA MET A 181 24.69 -5.19 -1.93
C MET A 181 23.28 -4.85 -1.47
N HIS A 182 22.79 -3.70 -1.90
CA HIS A 182 21.39 -3.39 -1.76
C HIS A 182 20.58 -4.27 -2.71
N HIS A 183 19.61 -4.98 -2.13
CA HIS A 183 18.60 -5.71 -2.88
C HIS A 183 17.23 -5.31 -2.35
N SER A 184 16.28 -5.08 -3.26
CA SER A 184 14.90 -4.83 -2.90
C SER A 184 14.28 -6.06 -2.22
N MET A 185 13.22 -5.84 -1.45
CA MET A 185 12.44 -6.96 -0.88
C MET A 185 11.92 -7.92 -1.96
N ASP A 186 11.59 -7.39 -3.15
CA ASP A 186 11.09 -8.14 -4.30
C ASP A 186 12.17 -9.10 -4.86
N ALA A 187 13.44 -8.71 -4.85
CA ALA A 187 14.54 -9.58 -5.27
C ALA A 187 14.71 -10.82 -4.36
N TYR A 188 14.26 -10.74 -3.10
CA TYR A 188 14.32 -11.86 -2.15
C TYR A 188 13.05 -12.71 -2.12
N ILE A 189 11.87 -12.08 -2.00
CA ILE A 189 10.58 -12.77 -1.78
C ILE A 189 9.48 -12.35 -2.78
N GLY A 190 9.86 -11.80 -3.93
CA GLY A 190 8.96 -11.37 -4.99
C GLY A 190 8.44 -12.51 -5.88
N GLU A 191 8.06 -12.17 -7.11
CA GLU A 191 7.39 -13.11 -8.02
C GLU A 191 8.24 -14.37 -8.30
N GLY A 192 9.55 -14.19 -8.52
CA GLY A 192 10.47 -15.30 -8.77
C GLY A 192 10.49 -16.30 -7.62
N PHE A 193 10.51 -15.82 -6.37
CA PHE A 193 10.44 -16.67 -5.19
C PHE A 193 9.07 -17.35 -5.06
N LEU A 194 7.98 -16.59 -5.14
CA LEU A 194 6.62 -17.09 -4.92
C LEU A 194 6.14 -18.04 -6.02
N ARG A 195 6.78 -18.03 -7.19
CA ARG A 195 6.64 -19.06 -8.23
C ARG A 195 7.03 -20.45 -7.74
N HIS A 196 8.02 -20.53 -6.87
CA HIS A 196 8.58 -21.79 -6.41
C HIS A 196 8.13 -22.18 -5.01
N PHE A 197 7.71 -21.21 -4.18
CA PHE A 197 7.45 -21.43 -2.76
C PHE A 197 6.06 -20.98 -2.31
N ASP A 198 5.52 -21.65 -1.28
CA ASP A 198 4.43 -21.18 -0.43
C ASP A 198 5.05 -20.44 0.76
N LEU A 199 4.77 -19.15 0.93
CA LEU A 199 5.23 -18.40 2.10
C LEU A 199 4.44 -18.86 3.34
N LEU A 200 5.14 -19.41 4.34
CA LEU A 200 4.54 -19.92 5.57
C LEU A 200 4.73 -18.98 6.76
N HIS A 201 5.82 -18.22 6.78
CA HIS A 201 6.14 -17.25 7.82
C HIS A 201 6.92 -16.09 7.23
N PHE A 202 6.56 -14.88 7.63
CA PHE A 202 7.33 -13.66 7.40
C PHE A 202 7.30 -12.84 8.69
N SER A 203 8.47 -12.40 9.14
CA SER A 203 8.56 -11.48 10.28
C SER A 203 9.77 -10.59 10.17
N GLU A 204 9.61 -9.34 10.61
CA GLU A 204 10.68 -8.35 10.66
C GLU A 204 11.14 -8.19 12.10
N ALA A 205 12.45 -8.05 12.30
CA ALA A 205 13.05 -7.94 13.62
C ALA A 205 14.15 -6.88 13.64
N LYS A 206 14.38 -6.30 14.83
CA LYS A 206 15.40 -5.27 15.06
C LYS A 206 16.53 -5.85 15.92
N GLN A 207 17.77 -5.63 15.51
CA GLN A 207 18.94 -5.94 16.31
C GLN A 207 19.35 -4.68 17.09
N LEU A 208 19.30 -4.75 18.42
CA LEU A 208 19.43 -3.59 19.31
C LEU A 208 20.87 -3.08 19.51
N THR A 209 21.85 -3.57 18.73
CA THR A 209 23.28 -3.39 19.05
C THR A 209 24.03 -2.36 18.20
N SER A 210 23.37 -1.57 17.35
CA SER A 210 24.06 -0.51 16.59
C SER A 210 24.02 0.84 17.34
N PRO A 211 25.16 1.42 17.75
CA PRO A 211 25.23 2.67 18.53
C PRO A 211 24.60 3.87 17.81
N ASN A 212 24.54 3.83 16.47
CA ASN A 212 24.05 4.93 15.63
C ASN A 212 22.55 4.86 15.32
N VAL A 213 21.81 3.87 15.86
CA VAL A 213 20.39 3.60 15.53
C VAL A 213 19.48 3.71 16.76
N ALA A 214 19.99 4.24 17.87
CA ALA A 214 19.25 4.36 19.13
C ALA A 214 17.94 5.19 19.00
N ASN A 215 17.85 6.09 18.01
CA ASN A 215 16.71 6.98 17.80
C ASN A 215 15.82 6.64 16.58
N VAL A 216 16.04 5.50 15.90
CA VAL A 216 15.23 5.13 14.72
C VAL A 216 14.59 3.75 14.91
N ASN A 217 13.26 3.67 14.75
CA ASN A 217 12.48 2.45 14.98
C ASN A 217 12.17 1.72 13.66
N HIS A 218 13.20 1.17 13.00
CA HIS A 218 13.04 0.33 11.81
C HIS A 218 13.59 -1.10 12.06
N PRO A 219 13.11 -2.11 11.32
CA PRO A 219 13.69 -3.45 11.35
C PRO A 219 15.11 -3.46 10.80
N SER A 220 15.92 -4.40 11.29
CA SER A 220 17.30 -4.65 10.87
C SER A 220 17.37 -5.84 9.90
N PHE A 221 16.55 -6.85 10.14
CA PHE A 221 16.50 -8.04 9.31
C PHE A 221 15.08 -8.58 9.24
N PHE A 222 14.84 -9.48 8.31
CA PHE A 222 13.60 -10.21 8.21
C PHE A 222 13.86 -11.71 8.06
N LEU A 223 12.88 -12.48 8.49
CA LEU A 223 12.90 -13.93 8.51
C LEU A 223 11.80 -14.46 7.61
N VAL A 224 12.14 -15.47 6.81
CA VAL A 224 11.23 -16.14 5.90
C VAL A 224 11.24 -17.62 6.21
N LYS A 225 10.07 -18.24 6.34
CA LYS A 225 9.88 -19.69 6.23
C LYS A 225 8.97 -19.94 5.06
N ALA A 226 9.37 -20.81 4.14
CA ALA A 226 8.56 -21.16 3.00
C ALA A 226 8.64 -22.65 2.69
N ARG A 227 7.67 -23.16 1.93
CA ARG A 227 7.61 -24.56 1.50
C ARG A 227 7.68 -24.65 -0.02
N ARG A 228 8.57 -25.49 -0.53
CA ARG A 228 8.76 -25.71 -1.96
C ARG A 228 7.52 -26.39 -2.56
N ARG A 229 6.94 -25.77 -3.58
CA ARG A 229 5.83 -26.34 -4.34
C ARG A 229 6.31 -27.52 -5.18
N SER A 230 5.45 -28.54 -5.34
CA SER A 230 5.73 -29.72 -6.16
C SER A 230 5.70 -29.47 -7.66
N LYS A 231 5.02 -28.41 -8.10
CA LYS A 231 5.15 -27.82 -9.44
C LYS A 231 5.33 -26.31 -9.27
N PRO A 232 6.20 -25.65 -10.07
CA PRO A 232 6.21 -24.19 -10.13
C PRO A 232 4.80 -23.72 -10.47
N ASN A 233 4.31 -22.72 -9.73
CA ASN A 233 3.00 -22.16 -10.00
C ASN A 233 3.12 -21.21 -11.19
N ALA A 234 2.65 -21.64 -12.38
CA ALA A 234 2.56 -20.78 -13.57
C ALA A 234 1.68 -19.54 -13.29
N ASP A 235 0.72 -19.69 -12.37
CA ASP A 235 -0.15 -18.66 -11.86
C ASP A 235 0.42 -17.98 -10.60
N ALA A 236 1.70 -18.09 -10.23
CA ALA A 236 2.23 -17.28 -9.11
C ALA A 236 2.25 -15.79 -9.45
N ALA A 237 2.42 -15.47 -10.73
CA ALA A 237 2.16 -14.15 -11.28
C ALA A 237 0.68 -13.73 -11.13
N LEU A 238 -0.23 -14.67 -10.86
CA LEU A 238 -1.68 -14.51 -10.74
C LEU A 238 -2.22 -14.74 -9.31
N GLN A 239 -1.56 -15.49 -8.43
CA GLN A 239 -2.01 -15.77 -7.06
C GLN A 239 -1.61 -14.67 -6.06
N LEU A 240 -0.60 -13.87 -6.38
CA LEU A 240 -0.46 -12.53 -5.79
C LEU A 240 -1.51 -11.54 -6.34
N ARG A 241 -2.15 -11.86 -7.46
CA ARG A 241 -3.20 -11.05 -8.10
C ARG A 241 -4.61 -11.48 -7.70
N ASP A 242 -4.80 -12.68 -7.16
CA ASP A 242 -6.11 -13.23 -6.81
C ASP A 242 -6.19 -13.66 -5.34
N GLY A 243 -6.30 -12.66 -4.47
CA GLY A 243 -7.49 -12.59 -3.62
C GLY A 243 -8.66 -12.08 -4.47
N GLU A 244 -9.10 -12.95 -5.40
CA GLU A 244 -10.17 -12.85 -6.39
C GLU A 244 -10.35 -11.53 -7.16
N THR A 245 -9.76 -11.44 -8.37
CA THR A 245 -10.08 -10.42 -9.36
C THR A 245 -11.28 -10.79 -10.24
N MET A 246 -12.23 -9.86 -10.27
CA MET A 246 -13.19 -9.67 -11.35
C MET A 246 -12.47 -9.63 -12.72
N ARG A 247 -12.91 -10.48 -13.63
CA ARG A 247 -12.43 -10.52 -15.02
C ARG A 247 -12.61 -9.17 -15.73
N GLY A 248 -11.54 -8.69 -16.38
CA GLY A 248 -11.61 -7.93 -17.62
C GLY A 248 -11.38 -6.41 -17.56
N ALA A 249 -10.12 -5.98 -17.44
CA ALA A 249 -9.70 -4.62 -17.82
C ALA A 249 -8.57 -4.67 -18.89
N PRO A 250 -8.53 -3.71 -19.84
CA PRO A 250 -7.68 -3.71 -21.04
C PRO A 250 -6.28 -3.12 -20.70
N PRO A 251 -5.32 -3.07 -21.65
CA PRO A 251 -3.94 -2.72 -21.34
C PRO A 251 -3.83 -1.26 -20.91
N GLY A 252 -3.11 -1.01 -19.80
CA GLY A 252 -2.88 0.33 -19.24
C GLY A 252 -3.03 0.44 -17.71
N ALA A 253 -3.19 -0.66 -16.96
CA ALA A 253 -3.37 -0.59 -15.51
C ALA A 253 -2.02 -0.34 -14.79
N LEU A 254 -1.97 0.78 -14.07
CA LEU A 254 -0.92 1.16 -13.11
C LEU A 254 -0.70 0.09 -12.04
N SER A 255 0.53 -0.05 -11.59
CA SER A 255 0.83 -0.88 -10.43
C SER A 255 0.20 -0.27 -9.16
N PRO A 256 -0.22 -1.07 -8.15
CA PRO A 256 -0.86 -0.58 -6.94
C PRO A 256 0.09 0.16 -5.95
N SER A 257 1.22 0.72 -6.40
CA SER A 257 2.00 1.67 -5.59
C SER A 257 1.44 3.09 -5.66
N ALA A 258 0.31 3.33 -4.97
CA ALA A 258 -0.11 4.71 -4.68
C ALA A 258 0.97 5.42 -3.82
N PRO A 259 1.38 6.65 -4.16
CA PRO A 259 2.37 7.41 -3.40
C PRO A 259 1.85 7.71 -2.00
N ARG A 260 2.64 7.34 -0.98
CA ARG A 260 2.38 7.61 0.44
C ARG A 260 2.31 9.12 0.66
N ASN A 261 1.39 9.61 1.48
CA ASN A 261 1.64 10.87 2.17
C ASN A 261 1.23 10.81 3.64
N PRO A 262 2.19 10.54 4.53
CA PRO A 262 2.06 10.75 5.95
C PRO A 262 2.96 11.90 6.46
N ASN A 263 3.46 12.79 5.59
CA ASN A 263 4.28 13.94 6.02
C ASN A 263 3.42 15.20 6.24
N PRO A 264 3.78 16.09 7.17
CA PRO A 264 3.15 17.41 7.27
C PRO A 264 3.25 18.18 5.95
N LEU A 265 2.29 19.08 5.70
CA LEU A 265 2.32 19.96 4.53
C LEU A 265 3.68 20.67 4.44
N PRO A 266 4.27 20.80 3.24
CA PRO A 266 5.55 21.48 3.11
C PRO A 266 5.40 22.97 3.45
N ALA A 267 6.47 23.60 3.96
CA ALA A 267 6.48 25.03 4.26
C ALA A 267 6.30 25.87 2.99
N ILE A 268 6.84 25.39 1.86
CA ILE A 268 6.67 25.93 0.51
C ILE A 268 6.43 24.73 -0.41
N ALA A 269 5.34 24.75 -1.17
CA ALA A 269 5.01 23.69 -2.13
C ALA A 269 5.41 24.09 -3.54
N ASP A 270 6.05 23.17 -4.28
CA ASP A 270 6.43 23.37 -5.69
C ASP A 270 5.21 23.27 -6.63
N SER A 271 4.16 22.59 -6.19
CA SER A 271 2.91 22.45 -6.91
C SER A 271 1.74 22.34 -5.94
N VAL A 272 0.59 22.86 -6.38
CA VAL A 272 -0.68 22.76 -5.65
C VAL A 272 -1.04 21.31 -5.29
N THR A 273 -0.59 20.33 -6.07
CA THR A 273 -0.89 18.91 -5.80
C THR A 273 -0.13 18.34 -4.59
N GLN A 274 0.99 18.95 -4.18
CA GLN A 274 1.68 18.58 -2.94
C GLN A 274 0.85 18.95 -1.69
N LEU A 275 -0.11 19.86 -1.84
CA LEU A 275 -1.03 20.27 -0.78
C LEU A 275 -2.26 19.34 -0.62
N ILE A 276 -2.32 18.25 -1.40
CA ILE A 276 -3.42 17.28 -1.33
C ILE A 276 -3.20 16.29 -0.19
N GLY A 277 -4.23 16.13 0.64
CA GLY A 277 -4.19 15.36 1.87
C GLY A 277 -3.78 16.18 3.07
N ASN A 278 -3.50 15.50 4.19
CA ASN A 278 -3.36 16.11 5.52
C ASN A 278 -4.50 17.08 5.88
N THR A 279 -5.70 16.77 5.41
CA THR A 279 -6.86 17.62 5.65
C THR A 279 -7.19 17.66 7.15
N PRO A 280 -7.70 18.78 7.68
CA PRO A 280 -7.98 18.90 9.11
C PRO A 280 -9.03 17.90 9.62
N LEU A 281 -8.87 17.52 10.88
CA LEU A 281 -9.96 16.99 11.71
C LEU A 281 -10.42 18.08 12.66
N VAL A 282 -11.72 18.38 12.63
CA VAL A 282 -12.32 19.39 13.51
C VAL A 282 -13.35 18.72 14.40
N ARG A 283 -13.23 18.94 15.72
CA ARG A 283 -14.24 18.49 16.68
C ARG A 283 -15.52 19.29 16.47
N ALA A 284 -16.64 18.61 16.38
CA ALA A 284 -17.96 19.22 16.32
C ALA A 284 -18.90 18.42 17.22
N ASP A 285 -19.80 19.07 17.95
CA ASP A 285 -20.86 18.39 18.68
C ASP A 285 -22.04 18.16 17.74
N LEU A 286 -22.25 16.90 17.34
CA LEU A 286 -23.38 16.52 16.49
C LEU A 286 -24.58 16.02 17.31
N GLY A 287 -24.51 15.99 18.65
CA GLY A 287 -25.52 15.37 19.50
C GLY A 287 -25.46 13.84 19.53
N LEU A 288 -24.36 13.23 19.10
CA LEU A 288 -24.10 11.80 19.26
C LEU A 288 -23.47 11.51 20.64
N PRO A 289 -23.68 10.33 21.24
CA PRO A 289 -23.16 10.00 22.56
C PRO A 289 -21.65 9.68 22.59
N CYS A 290 -20.87 10.15 21.61
CA CYS A 290 -19.43 9.91 21.46
C CYS A 290 -18.69 11.18 21.01
N GLU A 291 -17.36 11.19 21.07
CA GLU A 291 -16.58 12.30 20.50
C GLU A 291 -16.67 12.26 18.97
N THR A 292 -17.24 13.30 18.37
CA THR A 292 -17.38 13.43 16.91
C THR A 292 -16.33 14.38 16.32
N LEU A 293 -15.57 13.86 15.34
CA LEU A 293 -14.60 14.63 14.55
C LEU A 293 -15.00 14.64 13.07
N LEU A 294 -14.93 15.81 12.45
CA LEU A 294 -15.22 16.02 11.03
C LEU A 294 -13.93 16.06 10.23
N LYS A 295 -13.76 15.17 9.26
CA LYS A 295 -12.63 15.15 8.33
C LYS A 295 -12.95 16.02 7.12
N LEU A 296 -12.33 17.20 7.06
CA LEU A 296 -12.69 18.28 6.12
C LEU A 296 -12.01 18.10 4.76
N GLU A 297 -12.44 17.09 4.00
CA GLU A 297 -11.86 16.77 2.68
C GLU A 297 -12.12 17.84 1.62
N TYR A 298 -13.10 18.71 1.85
CA TYR A 298 -13.35 19.88 1.02
C TYR A 298 -12.25 20.96 1.11
N LEU A 299 -11.29 20.81 2.02
CA LEU A 299 -10.12 21.68 2.13
C LEU A 299 -8.91 21.19 1.32
N ASN A 300 -9.04 20.09 0.58
CA ASN A 300 -8.08 19.83 -0.49
C ASN A 300 -8.14 20.98 -1.52
N PRO A 301 -7.06 21.24 -2.28
CA PRO A 301 -6.93 22.47 -3.07
C PRO A 301 -8.02 22.69 -4.13
N MET A 302 -8.50 21.64 -4.80
CA MET A 302 -9.60 21.75 -5.75
C MET A 302 -10.97 21.69 -5.07
N GLY A 303 -10.99 21.33 -3.79
CA GLY A 303 -12.15 21.48 -2.90
C GLY A 303 -12.89 20.18 -2.66
N SER A 304 -12.24 19.03 -2.83
CA SER A 304 -12.89 17.74 -2.64
C SER A 304 -11.96 16.60 -2.24
N ILE A 305 -12.57 15.53 -1.74
CA ILE A 305 -11.90 14.26 -1.49
C ILE A 305 -11.33 13.60 -2.75
N LYS A 306 -11.87 13.93 -3.94
CA LYS A 306 -11.46 13.33 -5.22
C LYS A 306 -10.10 13.84 -5.68
N ASP A 307 -9.63 14.95 -5.12
CA ASP A 307 -8.27 15.47 -5.30
C ASP A 307 -7.23 14.40 -4.95
N ARG A 308 -7.53 13.53 -3.98
CA ARG A 308 -6.64 12.42 -3.60
C ARG A 308 -6.37 11.45 -4.74
N LEU A 309 -7.27 11.31 -5.71
CA LEU A 309 -7.10 10.43 -6.86
C LEU A 309 -5.98 10.89 -7.80
N ILE A 310 -5.56 12.16 -7.72
CA ILE A 310 -4.39 12.68 -8.45
C ILE A 310 -3.13 11.85 -8.18
N ARG A 311 -3.03 11.24 -6.99
CA ARG A 311 -1.93 10.34 -6.63
C ARG A 311 -1.74 9.18 -7.61
N ALA A 312 -2.80 8.76 -8.30
CA ALA A 312 -2.69 7.76 -9.35
C ALA A 312 -1.99 8.32 -10.60
N ILE A 313 -2.21 9.58 -10.97
CA ILE A 313 -1.51 10.25 -12.07
C ILE A 313 -0.01 10.40 -11.72
N ASP A 314 0.31 10.72 -10.47
CA ASP A 314 1.71 10.77 -10.02
C ASP A 314 2.40 9.41 -10.11
N ALA A 315 1.72 8.36 -9.62
CA ALA A 315 2.22 6.99 -9.74
C ALA A 315 2.47 6.62 -11.21
N ALA A 316 1.53 6.97 -12.11
CA ALA A 316 1.66 6.72 -13.53
C ALA A 316 2.86 7.39 -14.18
N MET A 317 3.15 8.62 -13.80
CA MET A 317 4.29 9.33 -14.34
C MET A 317 5.61 8.77 -13.83
N VAL A 318 5.68 8.43 -12.53
CA VAL A 318 6.87 7.81 -11.93
C VAL A 318 7.14 6.42 -12.54
N GLU A 319 6.11 5.62 -12.75
CA GLU A 319 6.21 4.30 -13.40
C GLU A 319 6.47 4.39 -14.91
N GLY A 320 6.50 5.61 -15.48
CA GLY A 320 6.71 5.84 -16.91
C GLY A 320 5.53 5.44 -17.81
N VAL A 321 4.38 5.09 -17.21
CA VAL A 321 3.12 4.77 -17.89
C VAL A 321 2.50 6.02 -18.51
N LEU A 322 2.63 7.17 -17.83
CA LEU A 322 2.31 8.48 -18.36
C LEU A 322 3.57 9.33 -18.55
N LYS A 323 3.65 10.06 -19.65
CA LYS A 323 4.72 11.00 -19.96
C LYS A 323 4.14 12.38 -20.29
N PRO A 324 4.88 13.47 -20.08
CA PRO A 324 4.44 14.80 -20.52
C PRO A 324 4.03 14.77 -22.00
N GLY A 325 2.87 15.34 -22.31
CA GLY A 325 2.24 15.31 -23.62
C GLY A 325 1.18 14.21 -23.82
N ASP A 326 1.16 13.18 -22.98
CA ASP A 326 0.17 12.11 -23.03
C ASP A 326 -1.23 12.60 -22.62
N THR A 327 -2.24 11.84 -23.05
CA THR A 327 -3.66 12.14 -22.80
C THR A 327 -4.22 11.25 -21.71
N VAL A 328 -5.00 11.83 -20.81
CA VAL A 328 -5.82 11.14 -19.81
C VAL A 328 -7.29 11.29 -20.17
N VAL A 329 -8.00 10.16 -20.21
CA VAL A 329 -9.45 10.07 -20.47
C VAL A 329 -10.14 9.64 -19.18
N GLU A 330 -11.22 10.30 -18.79
CA GLU A 330 -12.06 9.86 -17.65
C GLU A 330 -13.54 10.16 -17.90
N ALA A 331 -14.43 9.28 -17.44
CA ALA A 331 -15.87 9.54 -17.45
C ALA A 331 -16.34 10.02 -16.07
N THR A 332 -16.74 11.29 -15.98
CA THR A 332 -17.17 11.89 -14.72
C THR A 332 -17.88 13.23 -14.92
N ALA A 333 -18.98 13.39 -14.19
CA ALA A 333 -19.69 14.67 -14.06
C ALA A 333 -19.31 15.48 -12.83
N GLY A 334 -18.42 14.96 -12.00
CA GLY A 334 -18.17 15.50 -10.67
C GLY A 334 -16.71 15.81 -10.38
N ASN A 335 -16.42 15.84 -9.09
CA ASN A 335 -15.16 16.29 -8.51
C ASN A 335 -13.92 15.55 -9.05
N THR A 336 -14.04 14.29 -9.50
CA THR A 336 -12.93 13.55 -10.11
C THR A 336 -12.40 14.23 -11.37
N GLY A 337 -13.28 14.80 -12.20
CA GLY A 337 -12.87 15.45 -13.45
C GLY A 337 -12.12 16.74 -13.17
N ILE A 338 -12.64 17.56 -12.24
CA ILE A 338 -11.98 18.79 -11.79
C ILE A 338 -10.61 18.48 -11.18
N ALA A 339 -10.54 17.48 -10.29
CA ALA A 339 -9.29 17.03 -9.68
C ALA A 339 -8.27 16.60 -10.74
N PHE A 340 -8.65 15.75 -11.69
CA PHE A 340 -7.73 15.32 -12.73
C PHE A 340 -7.25 16.49 -13.57
N MET A 341 -8.15 17.33 -14.08
CA MET A 341 -7.75 18.45 -14.93
C MET A 341 -6.76 19.40 -14.26
N ALA A 342 -6.95 19.68 -12.97
CA ALA A 342 -5.99 20.48 -12.20
C ALA A 342 -4.60 19.82 -12.11
N ALA A 343 -4.54 18.50 -11.95
CA ALA A 343 -3.28 17.77 -11.94
C ALA A 343 -2.60 17.74 -13.31
N LEU A 344 -3.37 17.49 -14.38
CA LEU A 344 -2.86 17.39 -15.75
C LEU A 344 -2.19 18.70 -16.19
N ALA A 345 -2.82 19.84 -15.89
CA ALA A 345 -2.31 21.16 -16.22
C ALA A 345 -0.89 21.40 -15.65
N SER A 346 -0.64 21.00 -14.40
CA SER A 346 0.67 21.16 -13.76
C SER A 346 1.74 20.14 -14.22
N ARG A 347 1.36 19.11 -14.99
CA ARG A 347 2.23 18.00 -15.42
C ARG A 347 2.47 17.95 -16.93
N GLY A 348 1.93 18.92 -17.68
CA GLY A 348 2.01 18.95 -19.14
C GLY A 348 1.23 17.82 -19.81
N LEU A 349 0.19 17.29 -19.16
CA LEU A 349 -0.68 16.25 -19.70
C LEU A 349 -1.95 16.86 -20.32
N LYS A 350 -2.55 16.16 -21.28
CA LYS A 350 -3.83 16.53 -21.89
C LYS A 350 -4.97 15.76 -21.23
N GLY A 351 -6.15 16.37 -21.14
CA GLY A 351 -7.31 15.75 -20.51
C GLY A 351 -8.54 15.72 -21.42
N LYS A 352 -9.17 14.56 -21.55
CA LYS A 352 -10.48 14.37 -22.19
C LYS A 352 -11.47 13.88 -21.15
N ILE A 353 -12.55 14.62 -20.93
CA ILE A 353 -13.59 14.23 -19.97
C ILE A 353 -14.87 13.88 -20.71
N LEU A 354 -15.31 12.64 -20.55
CA LEU A 354 -16.62 12.20 -21.02
C LEU A 354 -17.68 12.53 -19.97
N LEU A 355 -18.73 13.20 -20.42
CA LEU A 355 -19.78 13.73 -19.57
C LEU A 355 -21.15 13.47 -20.20
N MET A 356 -22.07 12.83 -19.48
CA MET A 356 -23.42 12.63 -20.02
C MET A 356 -24.14 13.96 -20.27
N GLU A 357 -25.04 14.00 -21.25
CA GLU A 357 -25.77 15.20 -21.66
C GLU A 357 -26.67 15.78 -20.56
N LYS A 358 -27.32 14.95 -19.74
CA LYS A 358 -28.15 15.41 -18.62
C LYS A 358 -27.43 16.21 -17.55
N PHE A 359 -26.09 16.13 -17.48
CA PHE A 359 -25.33 16.83 -16.43
C PHE A 359 -25.07 18.29 -16.79
N SER A 360 -25.17 19.15 -15.78
CA SER A 360 -25.10 20.62 -15.89
C SER A 360 -23.88 21.13 -16.66
N GLU A 361 -24.06 22.20 -17.43
CA GLU A 361 -22.96 22.89 -18.12
C GLU A 361 -21.94 23.52 -17.17
N LEU A 362 -22.31 23.84 -15.93
CA LEU A 362 -21.39 24.49 -14.98
C LEU A 362 -20.09 23.71 -14.80
N LYS A 363 -20.20 22.42 -14.45
CA LYS A 363 -19.03 21.55 -14.23
C LYS A 363 -18.28 21.27 -15.52
N ALA A 364 -18.99 21.14 -16.65
CA ALA A 364 -18.39 21.04 -17.98
C ALA A 364 -17.52 22.27 -18.28
N ASN A 365 -18.04 23.47 -18.02
CA ASN A 365 -17.34 24.72 -18.22
C ASN A 365 -16.12 24.86 -17.29
N THR A 366 -16.23 24.46 -16.02
CA THR A 366 -15.07 24.40 -15.12
C THR A 366 -13.97 23.51 -15.70
N MET A 367 -14.32 22.31 -16.19
CA MET A 367 -13.34 21.40 -16.77
C MET A 367 -12.72 21.96 -18.07
N ARG A 368 -13.51 22.58 -18.96
CA ARG A 368 -13.01 23.27 -20.16
C ARG A 368 -12.05 24.41 -19.82
N LEU A 369 -12.38 25.22 -18.82
CA LEU A 369 -11.51 26.29 -18.32
C LEU A 369 -10.18 25.77 -17.76
N LEU A 370 -10.18 24.56 -17.19
CA LEU A 370 -8.98 23.85 -16.75
C LEU A 370 -8.24 23.13 -17.91
N GLY A 371 -8.66 23.34 -19.16
CA GLY A 371 -8.00 22.81 -20.36
C GLY A 371 -8.51 21.44 -20.83
N ALA A 372 -9.67 20.99 -20.35
CA ALA A 372 -10.25 19.71 -20.76
C ALA A 372 -10.92 19.81 -22.14
N GLU A 373 -10.71 18.80 -22.97
CA GLU A 373 -11.65 18.48 -24.04
C GLU A 373 -12.85 17.74 -23.43
N VAL A 374 -13.99 18.42 -23.29
CA VAL A 374 -15.20 17.81 -22.75
C VAL A 374 -16.04 17.23 -23.88
N ILE A 375 -16.24 15.92 -23.84
CA ILE A 375 -17.00 15.14 -24.82
C ILE A 375 -18.36 14.79 -24.21
N ARG A 376 -19.44 15.22 -24.85
CA ARG A 376 -20.80 14.88 -24.42
C ARG A 376 -21.16 13.46 -24.84
N VAL A 377 -21.68 12.68 -23.91
CA VAL A 377 -22.15 11.31 -24.13
C VAL A 377 -23.68 11.29 -24.05
N PRO A 378 -24.40 10.75 -25.05
CA PRO A 378 -25.85 10.59 -24.98
C PRO A 378 -26.31 9.83 -23.74
N ASP A 379 -27.44 10.23 -23.16
CA ASP A 379 -27.91 9.71 -21.87
C ASP A 379 -28.31 8.23 -21.88
N ASP A 380 -28.56 7.67 -23.07
CA ASP A 380 -28.86 6.25 -23.30
C ASP A 380 -27.60 5.37 -23.37
N GLN A 381 -26.41 5.97 -23.34
CA GLN A 381 -25.12 5.27 -23.37
C GLN A 381 -24.46 5.19 -21.99
N ASN A 382 -23.53 4.25 -21.86
CA ASN A 382 -22.69 4.10 -20.67
C ASN A 382 -21.40 4.91 -20.84
N ASP A 383 -21.32 6.06 -20.15
CA ASP A 383 -20.17 6.98 -20.18
C ASP A 383 -18.85 6.31 -19.77
N GLN A 384 -18.86 5.43 -18.77
CA GLN A 384 -17.68 4.67 -18.33
C GLN A 384 -17.15 3.75 -19.44
N LEU A 385 -18.05 3.07 -20.15
CA LEU A 385 -17.68 2.21 -21.28
C LEU A 385 -17.19 3.04 -22.47
N ALA A 386 -17.81 4.18 -22.74
CA ALA A 386 -17.39 5.11 -23.77
C ALA A 386 -15.96 5.64 -23.51
N ALA A 387 -15.66 6.02 -22.26
CA ALA A 387 -14.32 6.51 -21.88
C ALA A 387 -13.27 5.42 -22.05
N LYS A 388 -13.57 4.19 -21.61
CA LYS A 388 -12.70 3.02 -21.77
C LYS A 388 -12.43 2.70 -23.25
N ARG A 389 -13.43 2.84 -24.13
CA ARG A 389 -13.28 2.63 -25.58
C ARG A 389 -12.41 3.72 -26.19
N LEU A 390 -12.72 4.99 -25.92
CA LEU A 390 -11.96 6.13 -26.45
C LEU A 390 -10.49 6.06 -26.03
N ALA A 391 -10.22 5.76 -24.75
CA ALA A 391 -8.86 5.60 -24.26
C ALA A 391 -8.08 4.51 -25.01
N LYS A 392 -8.74 3.36 -25.28
CA LYS A 392 -8.13 2.28 -26.06
C LYS A 392 -7.86 2.68 -27.51
N GLU A 393 -8.80 3.38 -28.14
CA GLU A 393 -8.69 3.83 -29.54
C GLU A 393 -7.57 4.86 -29.72
N GLU A 394 -7.43 5.78 -28.78
CA GLU A 394 -6.42 6.85 -28.82
C GLU A 394 -5.09 6.49 -28.16
N GLY A 395 -4.98 5.30 -27.55
CA GLY A 395 -3.80 4.92 -26.76
C GLY A 395 -3.60 5.82 -25.53
N ALA A 396 -4.69 6.40 -25.00
CA ALA A 396 -4.67 7.30 -23.86
C ALA A 396 -4.82 6.55 -22.53
N PHE A 397 -4.37 7.17 -21.45
CA PHE A 397 -4.51 6.62 -20.10
C PHE A 397 -5.94 6.79 -19.59
N HIS A 398 -6.56 5.74 -19.05
CA HIS A 398 -7.88 5.82 -18.42
C HIS A 398 -7.79 5.28 -17.00
N PHE A 399 -8.11 6.13 -16.02
CA PHE A 399 -8.05 5.71 -14.62
C PHE A 399 -9.23 4.80 -14.29
N GLY A 400 -10.46 5.18 -14.62
CA GLY A 400 -11.65 4.36 -14.39
C GLY A 400 -12.01 4.24 -12.91
N GLN A 401 -12.44 5.36 -12.31
CA GLN A 401 -12.63 5.49 -10.86
C GLN A 401 -13.54 4.45 -10.18
N PHE A 402 -14.45 3.81 -10.92
CA PHE A 402 -15.39 2.80 -10.40
C PHE A 402 -14.83 1.38 -10.33
N TYR A 403 -13.70 1.12 -10.98
CA TYR A 403 -13.14 -0.22 -11.12
C TYR A 403 -11.66 -0.29 -10.73
N ASN A 404 -10.98 0.86 -10.67
CA ASN A 404 -9.55 0.90 -10.39
C ASN A 404 -9.26 0.66 -8.90
N PRO A 405 -8.50 -0.39 -8.53
CA PRO A 405 -8.18 -0.69 -7.14
C PRO A 405 -7.29 0.39 -6.48
N LEU A 406 -6.64 1.26 -7.26
CA LEU A 406 -5.91 2.40 -6.71
C LEU A 406 -6.82 3.39 -5.99
N ASN A 407 -8.10 3.50 -6.35
CA ASN A 407 -9.03 4.40 -5.68
C ASN A 407 -9.16 4.07 -4.18
N PRO A 408 -9.59 2.85 -3.77
CA PRO A 408 -9.59 2.50 -2.36
C PRO A 408 -8.18 2.48 -1.74
N GLU A 409 -7.15 2.12 -2.50
CA GLU A 409 -5.78 2.08 -1.98
C GLU A 409 -5.23 3.45 -1.57
N ILE A 410 -5.54 4.49 -2.34
CA ILE A 410 -5.21 5.89 -2.03
C ILE A 410 -5.83 6.32 -0.70
N HIS A 411 -7.07 5.90 -0.44
CA HIS A 411 -7.73 6.19 0.83
C HIS A 411 -7.21 5.33 1.98
N ARG A 412 -6.83 4.07 1.72
CA ARG A 412 -6.22 3.16 2.69
C ARG A 412 -4.86 3.66 3.18
N ARG A 413 -3.98 4.07 2.25
CA ARG A 413 -2.61 4.54 2.55
C ARG A 413 -2.53 6.04 2.86
N GLY A 414 -3.57 6.80 2.55
CA GLY A 414 -3.63 8.24 2.76
C GLY A 414 -4.65 8.61 3.82
N THR A 415 -5.93 8.67 3.44
CA THR A 415 -7.00 9.18 4.32
C THR A 415 -7.10 8.41 5.64
N ALA A 416 -7.00 7.08 5.63
CA ALA A 416 -7.06 6.25 6.84
C ALA A 416 -5.85 6.46 7.75
N GLU A 417 -4.63 6.52 7.19
CA GLU A 417 -3.40 6.78 7.94
C GLU A 417 -3.41 8.18 8.56
N GLU A 418 -3.90 9.19 7.84
CA GLU A 418 -4.10 10.53 8.39
C GLU A 418 -5.06 10.51 9.58
N ILE A 419 -6.22 9.85 9.44
CA ILE A 419 -7.20 9.73 10.51
C ILE A 419 -6.60 9.03 11.72
N TRP A 420 -5.93 7.89 11.51
CA TRP A 420 -5.28 7.12 12.59
C TRP A 420 -4.26 7.97 13.36
N ARG A 421 -3.37 8.64 12.62
CA ARG A 421 -2.36 9.54 13.19
C ARG A 421 -2.97 10.72 13.95
N GLN A 422 -3.90 11.44 13.31
CA GLN A 422 -4.54 12.62 13.90
C GLN A 422 -5.38 12.27 15.13
N CYS A 423 -5.90 11.04 15.18
CA CYS A 423 -6.61 10.51 16.34
C CYS A 423 -5.70 9.90 17.42
N GLY A 424 -4.38 9.91 17.25
CA GLY A 424 -3.44 9.28 18.19
C GLY A 424 -3.70 7.78 18.37
N GLY A 425 -4.12 7.09 17.29
CA GLY A 425 -4.48 5.68 17.31
C GLY A 425 -5.81 5.34 18.00
N ARG A 426 -6.61 6.34 18.37
CA ARG A 426 -7.92 6.15 19.03
C ARG A 426 -9.06 6.56 18.12
N VAL A 427 -9.63 5.61 17.38
CA VAL A 427 -10.83 5.78 16.59
C VAL A 427 -11.66 4.49 16.65
N ASP A 428 -12.95 4.64 16.92
CA ASP A 428 -13.88 3.54 17.19
C ASP A 428 -14.92 3.38 16.08
N ALA A 429 -15.26 4.47 15.40
CA ALA A 429 -16.16 4.46 14.26
C ALA A 429 -15.75 5.46 13.18
N VAL A 430 -16.10 5.16 11.93
CA VAL A 430 -16.02 6.09 10.82
C VAL A 430 -17.29 6.05 9.97
N VAL A 431 -17.72 7.22 9.50
CA VAL A 431 -18.90 7.39 8.65
C VAL A 431 -18.47 8.00 7.32
N ALA A 432 -18.80 7.33 6.22
CA ALA A 432 -18.50 7.82 4.88
C ALA A 432 -19.59 7.45 3.88
N GLY A 433 -19.78 8.32 2.89
CA GLY A 433 -20.75 8.10 1.82
C GLY A 433 -20.17 7.20 0.72
N CYS A 434 -21.04 6.43 0.07
CA CYS A 434 -20.66 5.53 -1.01
C CYS A 434 -21.07 6.10 -2.38
N GLY A 435 -20.09 6.56 -3.15
CA GLY A 435 -20.21 6.77 -4.60
C GLY A 435 -19.60 5.59 -5.34
N THR A 436 -18.31 5.72 -5.69
CA THR A 436 -17.52 4.62 -6.28
C THR A 436 -17.22 3.48 -5.30
N GLY A 437 -17.38 3.70 -3.99
CA GLY A 437 -16.96 2.77 -2.92
C GLY A 437 -15.51 2.97 -2.45
N GLY A 438 -14.68 3.72 -3.19
CA GLY A 438 -13.26 3.87 -2.92
C GLY A 438 -12.92 4.41 -1.53
N THR A 439 -13.49 5.54 -1.13
CA THR A 439 -13.25 6.13 0.19
C THR A 439 -13.69 5.20 1.31
N LEU A 440 -14.92 4.68 1.25
CA LEU A 440 -15.48 3.82 2.28
C LEU A 440 -14.65 2.54 2.47
N MET A 441 -14.25 1.89 1.37
CA MET A 441 -13.44 0.67 1.43
C MET A 441 -12.00 0.93 1.83
N GLY A 442 -11.40 2.04 1.39
CA GLY A 442 -10.06 2.42 1.82
C GLY A 442 -9.99 2.69 3.33
N LEU A 443 -10.98 3.40 3.87
CA LEU A 443 -11.12 3.61 5.31
C LEU A 443 -11.37 2.29 6.05
N CYS A 444 -12.28 1.46 5.55
CA CYS A 444 -12.59 0.15 6.11
C CYS A 444 -11.33 -0.71 6.24
N ARG A 445 -10.56 -0.87 5.16
CA ARG A 445 -9.36 -1.70 5.14
C ARG A 445 -8.27 -1.11 6.04
N GLY A 446 -7.95 0.17 5.84
CA GLY A 446 -6.80 0.80 6.50
C GLY A 446 -6.97 0.97 8.01
N LEU A 447 -8.17 1.34 8.46
CA LEU A 447 -8.42 1.51 9.89
C LEU A 447 -8.63 0.16 10.60
N ARG A 448 -9.23 -0.85 9.95
CA ARG A 448 -9.38 -2.18 10.58
C ARG A 448 -8.10 -3.00 10.63
N GLU A 449 -7.12 -2.73 9.77
CA GLU A 449 -5.76 -3.27 9.93
C GLU A 449 -5.14 -2.90 11.30
N ARG A 450 -5.52 -1.75 11.86
CA ARG A 450 -5.00 -1.22 13.14
C ARG A 450 -5.97 -1.47 14.30
N ASN A 451 -7.27 -1.35 14.06
CA ASN A 451 -8.33 -1.61 15.02
C ASN A 451 -9.41 -2.51 14.40
N PRO A 452 -9.29 -3.86 14.55
CA PRO A 452 -10.27 -4.80 13.98
C PRO A 452 -11.71 -4.62 14.49
N ALA A 453 -11.91 -3.98 15.65
CA ALA A 453 -13.23 -3.73 16.24
C ALA A 453 -13.91 -2.46 15.72
N LEU A 454 -13.20 -1.65 14.91
CA LEU A 454 -13.69 -0.39 14.37
C LEU A 454 -14.97 -0.57 13.54
N LYS A 455 -15.94 0.30 13.82
CA LYS A 455 -17.23 0.36 13.14
C LYS A 455 -17.19 1.21 11.87
N ILE A 456 -17.71 0.65 10.78
CA ILE A 456 -17.82 1.29 9.48
C ILE A 456 -19.29 1.55 9.20
N ILE A 457 -19.68 2.82 9.12
CA ILE A 457 -21.04 3.23 8.76
C ILE A 457 -21.02 3.77 7.33
N GLY A 458 -21.77 3.11 6.45
CA GLY A 458 -21.91 3.50 5.06
C GLY A 458 -23.17 4.33 4.86
N VAL A 459 -23.06 5.44 4.12
CA VAL A 459 -24.21 6.28 3.78
C VAL A 459 -24.45 6.25 2.28
N SER A 460 -25.71 6.06 1.88
CA SER A 460 -26.12 6.06 0.48
C SER A 460 -27.44 6.83 0.32
N PRO A 461 -27.64 7.58 -0.76
CA PRO A 461 -28.94 8.19 -1.05
C PRO A 461 -30.07 7.15 -1.13
N GLU A 462 -31.27 7.56 -0.78
CA GLU A 462 -32.48 6.85 -1.21
C GLU A 462 -32.55 6.81 -2.75
N GLY A 463 -32.94 5.67 -3.31
CA GLY A 463 -32.97 5.46 -4.76
C GLY A 463 -31.64 5.06 -5.41
N ALA A 464 -30.50 5.19 -4.73
CA ALA A 464 -29.23 4.66 -5.23
C ALA A 464 -29.11 3.14 -5.00
N ARG A 465 -28.34 2.44 -5.84
CA ARG A 465 -28.03 1.01 -5.65
C ARG A 465 -26.77 0.80 -4.81
N LEU A 466 -26.83 -0.16 -3.90
CA LEU A 466 -25.68 -0.76 -3.24
C LEU A 466 -25.44 -2.18 -3.75
N VAL A 467 -26.51 -2.93 -4.00
CA VAL A 467 -26.49 -4.28 -4.59
C VAL A 467 -27.29 -4.33 -5.89
N ALA A 468 -27.03 -5.32 -6.74
CA ALA A 468 -27.50 -5.32 -8.13
C ALA A 468 -29.03 -5.30 -8.29
N ASP A 469 -29.76 -5.97 -7.40
CA ASP A 469 -31.20 -6.22 -7.52
C ASP A 469 -32.08 -5.12 -6.90
N GLU A 470 -31.49 -4.06 -6.34
CA GLU A 470 -32.25 -2.94 -5.79
C GLU A 470 -32.95 -2.11 -6.89
N PRO A 471 -34.13 -1.54 -6.65
CA PRO A 471 -34.72 -0.58 -7.58
C PRO A 471 -33.89 0.71 -7.63
N VAL A 472 -33.75 1.30 -8.82
CA VAL A 472 -33.13 2.62 -8.99
C VAL A 472 -34.22 3.69 -8.91
N GLY A 473 -34.03 4.66 -8.02
CA GLY A 473 -34.83 5.88 -7.95
C GLY A 473 -34.04 7.11 -8.42
N CYS A 474 -34.62 8.29 -8.21
CA CYS A 474 -33.96 9.57 -8.44
C CYS A 474 -33.56 10.21 -7.10
N TRP A 475 -32.46 10.93 -7.10
CA TRP A 475 -32.01 11.73 -5.95
C TRP A 475 -31.22 12.95 -6.44
N GLY A 476 -31.20 14.00 -5.62
CA GLY A 476 -30.50 15.27 -5.85
C GLY A 476 -29.16 15.39 -5.13
N ILE A 477 -28.85 14.52 -4.16
CA ILE A 477 -27.53 14.44 -3.54
C ILE A 477 -26.46 14.09 -4.58
N GLU A 478 -25.38 14.86 -4.64
CA GLU A 478 -24.33 14.66 -5.63
C GLU A 478 -23.04 14.12 -4.99
N GLY A 479 -22.32 13.26 -5.73
CA GLY A 479 -21.02 12.71 -5.32
C GLY A 479 -21.06 11.40 -4.56
N ILE A 480 -22.25 10.99 -4.09
CA ILE A 480 -22.56 9.67 -3.52
C ILE A 480 -23.83 9.11 -4.19
N GLY A 481 -24.00 7.79 -4.16
CA GLY A 481 -25.06 7.07 -4.85
C GLY A 481 -24.75 6.80 -6.33
N THR A 482 -25.18 5.65 -6.83
CA THR A 482 -24.99 5.20 -8.22
C THR A 482 -26.22 4.43 -8.69
N PRO A 483 -26.55 4.44 -9.99
CA PRO A 483 -27.65 3.65 -10.55
C PRO A 483 -27.30 2.17 -10.77
N TYR A 484 -26.10 1.75 -10.35
CA TYR A 484 -25.59 0.38 -10.42
C TYR A 484 -24.82 0.06 -9.14
N ALA A 485 -24.71 -1.22 -8.78
CA ALA A 485 -23.91 -1.63 -7.62
C ALA A 485 -22.44 -1.22 -7.82
N PRO A 486 -21.84 -0.43 -6.90
CA PRO A 486 -20.46 0.03 -7.04
C PRO A 486 -19.48 -1.17 -6.95
N PRO A 487 -18.72 -1.48 -8.01
CA PRO A 487 -17.89 -2.70 -8.07
C PRO A 487 -16.78 -2.74 -7.02
N LEU A 488 -16.28 -1.58 -6.58
CA LEU A 488 -15.25 -1.49 -5.56
C LEU A 488 -15.81 -1.65 -4.13
N CYS A 489 -17.13 -1.59 -3.93
CA CYS A 489 -17.74 -1.61 -2.60
C CYS A 489 -18.07 -3.03 -2.16
N GLU A 490 -17.38 -3.52 -1.12
CA GLU A 490 -17.70 -4.77 -0.43
C GLU A 490 -18.77 -4.47 0.64
N VAL A 491 -20.04 -4.55 0.24
CA VAL A 491 -21.21 -4.11 1.04
C VAL A 491 -21.24 -4.80 2.41
N GLU A 492 -20.82 -6.05 2.47
CA GLU A 492 -20.80 -6.93 3.66
C GLU A 492 -19.75 -6.50 4.69
N ARG A 493 -18.76 -5.69 4.30
CA ARG A 493 -17.75 -5.17 5.23
C ARG A 493 -18.25 -3.98 6.04
N VAL A 494 -19.37 -3.36 5.65
CA VAL A 494 -19.93 -2.20 6.34
C VAL A 494 -20.85 -2.70 7.47
N ASP A 495 -20.64 -2.21 8.70
CA ASP A 495 -21.41 -2.66 9.87
C ASP A 495 -22.88 -2.19 9.81
N GLU A 496 -23.13 -0.99 9.28
CA GLU A 496 -24.48 -0.44 9.13
C GLU A 496 -24.56 0.44 7.89
N TRP A 497 -25.58 0.22 7.07
CA TRP A 497 -25.91 1.07 5.92
C TRP A 497 -27.10 1.96 6.25
N ILE A 498 -26.94 3.27 6.03
CA ILE A 498 -28.01 4.25 6.20
C ILE A 498 -28.41 4.82 4.84
N ARG A 499 -29.71 4.78 4.57
CA ARG A 499 -30.32 5.44 3.41
C ARG A 499 -30.80 6.82 3.81
N VAL A 500 -30.41 7.83 3.04
CA VAL A 500 -30.69 9.23 3.37
C VAL A 500 -31.42 9.91 2.22
N SER A 501 -32.53 10.57 2.54
CA SER A 501 -33.30 11.37 1.60
C SER A 501 -32.61 12.70 1.27
N ASP A 502 -32.96 13.31 0.13
CA ASP A 502 -32.48 14.64 -0.24
C ASP A 502 -32.81 15.68 0.85
N ALA A 503 -34.04 15.65 1.38
CA ALA A 503 -34.46 16.58 2.42
C ALA A 503 -33.54 16.50 3.66
N ALA A 504 -33.26 15.29 4.15
CA ALA A 504 -32.36 15.10 5.28
C ALA A 504 -30.94 15.60 4.96
N ALA A 505 -30.43 15.33 3.75
CA ALA A 505 -29.09 15.75 3.35
C ALA A 505 -28.96 17.28 3.22
N PHE A 506 -29.85 17.94 2.47
CA PHE A 506 -29.79 19.38 2.23
C PHE A 506 -30.06 20.18 3.51
N THR A 507 -31.06 19.80 4.32
CA THR A 507 -31.32 20.46 5.60
C THR A 507 -30.16 20.29 6.58
N THR A 508 -29.53 19.11 6.64
CA THR A 508 -28.36 18.87 7.50
C THR A 508 -27.13 19.64 7.01
N ALA A 509 -26.89 19.70 5.69
CA ALA A 509 -25.80 20.51 5.13
C ALA A 509 -25.97 21.99 5.50
N HIS A 510 -27.19 22.53 5.37
CA HIS A 510 -27.50 23.90 5.81
C HIS A 510 -27.30 24.07 7.32
N GLY A 511 -27.75 23.11 8.14
CA GLY A 511 -27.53 23.11 9.59
C GLY A 511 -26.05 23.15 9.98
N LEU A 512 -25.20 22.41 9.27
CA LEU A 512 -23.74 22.43 9.46
C LEU A 512 -23.13 23.80 9.13
N MET A 513 -23.63 24.48 8.09
CA MET A 513 -23.17 25.83 7.74
C MET A 513 -23.55 26.84 8.83
N CYS A 514 -24.81 26.84 9.28
CA CYS A 514 -25.30 27.80 10.26
C CYS A 514 -24.82 27.52 11.69
N GLY A 515 -24.74 26.25 12.08
CA GLY A 515 -24.44 25.82 13.45
C GLY A 515 -22.96 25.59 13.72
N HIS A 516 -22.19 25.17 12.70
CA HIS A 516 -20.78 24.81 12.86
C HIS A 516 -19.83 25.57 11.93
N GLY A 517 -20.33 26.46 11.06
CA GLY A 517 -19.51 27.18 10.09
C GLY A 517 -18.86 26.27 9.04
N MET A 518 -19.40 25.07 8.83
CA MET A 518 -18.83 24.09 7.89
C MET A 518 -19.40 24.32 6.50
N PHE A 519 -18.60 24.88 5.59
CA PHE A 519 -19.02 25.22 4.23
C PHE A 519 -18.99 24.02 3.27
N CYS A 520 -19.76 22.99 3.61
CA CYS A 520 -19.71 21.65 3.01
C CYS A 520 -20.88 21.34 2.06
N GLY A 521 -20.70 20.36 1.18
CA GLY A 521 -21.64 19.96 0.15
C GLY A 521 -22.85 19.13 0.60
N SER A 522 -23.73 18.80 -0.36
CA SER A 522 -24.91 17.95 -0.11
C SER A 522 -24.53 16.54 0.36
N SER A 523 -23.43 15.98 -0.17
CA SER A 523 -22.87 14.70 0.28
C SER A 523 -22.44 14.73 1.75
N SER A 524 -21.89 15.86 2.21
CA SER A 524 -21.47 16.06 3.60
C SER A 524 -22.68 16.08 4.54
N GLY A 525 -23.74 16.79 4.14
CA GLY A 525 -25.02 16.78 4.86
C GLY A 525 -25.64 15.39 4.93
N ALA A 526 -25.61 14.63 3.83
CA ALA A 526 -26.09 13.25 3.81
C ALA A 526 -25.32 12.36 4.80
N ILE A 527 -23.99 12.44 4.80
CA ILE A 527 -23.14 11.62 5.68
C ILE A 527 -23.38 11.95 7.16
N VAL A 528 -23.51 13.23 7.51
CA VAL A 528 -23.84 13.64 8.89
C VAL A 528 -25.26 13.21 9.26
N ALA A 529 -26.24 13.38 8.38
CA ALA A 529 -27.61 12.91 8.61
C ALA A 529 -27.64 11.39 8.85
N GLY A 530 -26.87 10.64 8.06
CA GLY A 530 -26.70 9.20 8.24
C GLY A 530 -26.04 8.85 9.58
N ALA A 531 -25.02 9.60 10.01
CA ALA A 531 -24.40 9.43 11.32
C ALA A 531 -25.42 9.61 12.46
N LEU A 532 -26.28 10.63 12.39
CA LEU A 532 -27.31 10.89 13.40
C LEU A 532 -28.37 9.76 13.48
N GLN A 533 -28.63 9.08 12.36
CA GLN A 533 -29.60 7.99 12.25
C GLN A 533 -29.03 6.59 12.61
N SER A 534 -27.70 6.44 12.67
CA SER A 534 -27.04 5.15 12.91
C SER A 534 -27.27 4.63 14.32
N ARG A 535 -27.82 3.42 14.44
CA ARG A 535 -28.04 2.78 15.74
C ARG A 535 -26.72 2.41 16.41
N ILE A 536 -25.71 2.03 15.62
CA ILE A 536 -24.38 1.72 16.15
C ILE A 536 -23.79 2.97 16.81
N LEU A 537 -23.85 4.13 16.17
CA LEU A 537 -23.30 5.37 16.75
C LEU A 537 -24.07 5.83 17.98
N GLN A 538 -25.38 5.60 18.05
CA GLN A 538 -26.20 5.87 19.24
C GLN A 538 -25.88 4.95 20.42
N SER A 539 -25.18 3.84 20.19
CA SER A 539 -24.72 2.91 21.24
C SER A 539 -23.32 3.21 21.78
N LEU A 540 -22.60 4.15 21.17
CA LEU A 540 -21.25 4.54 21.60
C LEU A 540 -21.29 5.40 22.87
N THR A 541 -20.12 5.59 23.47
CA THR A 541 -19.93 6.41 24.68
C THR A 541 -18.96 7.57 24.44
N LEU A 542 -18.98 8.58 25.32
CA LEU A 542 -18.13 9.78 25.23
C LEU A 542 -16.62 9.49 25.27
N GLN A 543 -16.23 8.28 25.66
CA GLN A 543 -14.83 7.83 25.65
C GLN A 543 -14.39 7.35 24.26
N GLN A 544 -15.35 7.00 23.41
CA GLN A 544 -15.15 6.52 22.05
C GLN A 544 -15.21 7.68 21.06
N ARG A 545 -14.55 7.49 19.92
CA ARG A 545 -14.41 8.50 18.89
C ARG A 545 -14.97 8.05 17.55
N CYS A 546 -15.84 8.88 16.97
CA CYS A 546 -16.39 8.74 15.64
C CYS A 546 -15.82 9.80 14.70
N VAL A 547 -15.33 9.39 13.54
CA VAL A 547 -14.86 10.29 12.47
C VAL A 547 -15.89 10.33 11.34
N VAL A 548 -16.30 11.52 10.92
CA VAL A 548 -17.29 11.73 9.86
C VAL A 548 -16.63 12.44 8.69
N ILE A 549 -16.71 11.86 7.48
CA ILE A 549 -16.06 12.42 6.29
C ILE A 549 -16.96 13.50 5.65
N LEU A 550 -16.43 14.71 5.44
CA LEU A 550 -17.09 15.79 4.68
C LEU A 550 -16.43 15.95 3.30
N PRO A 551 -16.99 15.34 2.22
CA PRO A 551 -16.24 15.11 1.00
C PRO A 551 -15.88 16.35 0.19
N ASP A 552 -16.77 17.33 0.08
CA ASP A 552 -16.59 18.48 -0.80
C ASP A 552 -17.32 19.73 -0.32
N SER A 553 -17.07 20.86 -0.99
CA SER A 553 -17.50 22.18 -0.55
C SER A 553 -18.85 22.58 -1.15
N ALA A 554 -19.60 23.40 -0.41
CA ALA A 554 -20.84 24.02 -0.88
C ALA A 554 -20.67 24.81 -2.19
N LYS A 555 -19.45 25.30 -2.48
CA LYS A 555 -19.13 26.06 -3.72
C LYS A 555 -19.49 25.31 -5.02
N ASN A 556 -19.57 23.98 -4.96
CA ASN A 556 -19.86 23.14 -6.12
C ASN A 556 -21.36 23.12 -6.50
N TYR A 557 -22.21 23.79 -5.73
CA TYR A 557 -23.67 23.67 -5.79
C TYR A 557 -24.40 25.02 -5.91
N PRO A 558 -23.97 25.95 -6.79
CA PRO A 558 -24.57 27.29 -6.90
C PRO A 558 -26.04 27.27 -7.29
N ASP A 559 -26.49 26.24 -8.03
CA ASP A 559 -27.88 26.13 -8.50
C ASP A 559 -28.79 25.36 -7.53
N THR A 560 -28.22 24.70 -6.52
CA THR A 560 -28.95 23.87 -5.55
C THR A 560 -28.68 24.32 -4.11
N LEU A 561 -27.75 23.69 -3.39
CA LEU A 561 -27.50 23.94 -1.96
C LEU A 561 -27.16 25.40 -1.64
N MET A 562 -26.45 26.09 -2.54
CA MET A 562 -26.10 27.51 -2.38
C MET A 562 -27.17 28.47 -2.95
N ASN A 563 -28.20 27.93 -3.62
CA ASN A 563 -29.32 28.72 -4.10
C ASN A 563 -30.41 28.77 -3.03
N TYR A 564 -30.49 29.91 -2.35
CA TYR A 564 -31.47 30.14 -1.28
C TYR A 564 -32.92 29.91 -1.72
N ASP A 565 -33.29 30.40 -2.90
CA ASP A 565 -34.66 30.27 -3.41
C ASP A 565 -34.97 28.82 -3.78
N TRP A 566 -34.02 28.11 -4.40
CA TRP A 566 -34.15 26.68 -4.68
C TRP A 566 -34.36 25.88 -3.39
N MET A 567 -33.54 26.12 -2.37
CA MET A 567 -33.63 25.47 -1.06
C MET A 567 -34.99 25.73 -0.38
N ARG A 568 -35.55 26.94 -0.52
CA ARG A 568 -36.90 27.26 -0.02
C ARG A 568 -38.00 26.59 -0.83
N GLN A 569 -37.92 26.62 -2.15
CA GLN A 569 -38.94 26.04 -3.05
C GLN A 569 -39.06 24.53 -2.87
N HIS A 570 -37.95 23.84 -2.58
CA HIS A 570 -37.91 22.41 -2.30
C HIS A 570 -38.19 22.07 -0.82
N GLY A 571 -38.45 23.07 0.03
CA GLY A 571 -38.83 22.86 1.42
C GLY A 571 -37.70 22.45 2.35
N PHE A 572 -36.43 22.65 1.97
CA PHE A 572 -35.26 22.27 2.77
C PHE A 572 -34.86 23.31 3.81
N LEU A 573 -35.41 24.52 3.72
CA LEU A 573 -35.31 25.55 4.74
C LEU A 573 -36.62 25.65 5.50
N SER A 574 -36.56 25.56 6.83
CA SER A 574 -37.68 25.93 7.68
C SER A 574 -38.05 27.39 7.43
N ARG A 575 -39.36 27.68 7.43
CA ARG A 575 -39.86 29.07 7.34
C ARG A 575 -39.40 29.95 8.49
#